data_AF-A0A7S3U615-F1
#
_entry.id   AF-A0A7S3U615-F1
#
_cell.length_a   1.000
_cell.length_b   1.000
_cell.length_c   1.000
_cell.angle_alpha   90.00
_cell.angle_beta   90.00
_cell.angle_gamma   90.00
#
_symmetry.space_group_name_H-M   'P 1'
#
loop_
_entity.id
_entity.type
_entity.pdbx_description
1 polymer ?
#
loop_
_entity_poly.entity_id
_entity_poly.type
_entity_poly.pdbx_seq_one_letter_code
_entity_poly.pdbx_strand_id
1 'polypeptide(L)'
;PPGSLISPLAPSSPMATLAGAALLLGAHGLTTIQAPAMRGASRFFLDTANVAEWESLLPLGIFHGVTTNPVLLERAGVPCTVPSCHRLADQAFSLGANEFMLQAWGGDRSSLVESGLALSEPDRERIVIKVPVTFEGTAAAAELIELGVRVCLTACYAKRQALVAVAVGAEYIAPYLGRMCDARMDGMAEIEAMHKIARGLGGKTRIFAASIRDSESLARLAAAGLDSFTFSPAVARELFDDVLTEEAAAVFEAAAAGGSALLVPPKVAAPIKENQESENETKIKRLSPEEEAVLALPPTIEEMRPGSNAMKARAALARRAFPSAVLTPLEAMCLLVDEDNVRVVDVRTQEERAGHVINGRAGVAIRGADSLPLNAMVLEGAAAAADAAAHDGPLLLHCSKGPKSLVALSYLAPLVPSQTRVYVVDGGVTALGDKKLSVELI
;
A
#
# COMPACT_ATOMS: atom_id res chain seq x y z
N PRO A 1 56.19 12.27 -57.47
CA PRO A 1 54.94 11.94 -58.19
C PRO A 1 54.01 11.10 -57.29
N PRO A 2 52.69 11.29 -57.41
CA PRO A 2 51.69 10.88 -56.43
C PRO A 2 51.16 9.46 -56.71
N GLY A 3 50.43 8.88 -55.76
CA GLY A 3 49.72 7.62 -55.99
C GLY A 3 49.13 7.01 -54.72
N SER A 4 47.89 7.41 -54.42
CA SER A 4 46.96 6.76 -53.51
C SER A 4 46.92 5.23 -53.66
N LEU A 5 46.58 4.51 -52.58
CA LEU A 5 45.51 3.50 -52.63
C LEU A 5 45.03 3.19 -51.20
N ILE A 6 43.71 3.30 -51.09
CA ILE A 6 42.80 2.98 -50.00
C ILE A 6 43.07 1.55 -49.48
N SER A 7 43.10 1.37 -48.15
CA SER A 7 43.07 0.06 -47.51
C SER A 7 41.82 -0.05 -46.61
N PRO A 8 41.12 -1.19 -46.61
CA PRO A 8 39.77 -1.28 -46.08
C PRO A 8 39.75 -1.36 -44.54
N LEU A 9 38.71 -0.77 -43.95
CA LEU A 9 38.27 -1.02 -42.58
C LEU A 9 38.13 -2.53 -42.35
N ALA A 10 39.02 -3.10 -41.56
CA ALA A 10 38.83 -4.42 -40.95
C ALA A 10 37.84 -4.28 -39.77
N PRO A 11 36.97 -5.28 -39.54
CA PRO A 11 35.97 -5.20 -38.48
C PRO A 11 36.66 -5.23 -37.12
N SER A 12 36.46 -4.19 -36.30
CA SER A 12 36.85 -4.17 -34.90
C SER A 12 36.13 -5.29 -34.16
N SER A 13 36.85 -6.36 -33.83
CA SER A 13 36.33 -7.44 -33.02
C SER A 13 36.12 -6.95 -31.57
N PRO A 14 35.05 -7.36 -30.87
CA PRO A 14 34.78 -6.92 -29.49
C PRO A 14 35.79 -7.49 -28.47
N MET A 15 36.68 -8.40 -28.87
CA MET A 15 37.62 -9.06 -27.96
C MET A 15 38.86 -8.21 -27.61
N ALA A 16 39.25 -7.24 -28.44
CA ALA A 16 40.44 -6.43 -28.18
C ALA A 16 40.21 -5.38 -27.07
N THR A 17 38.97 -4.96 -26.85
CA THR A 17 38.59 -3.96 -25.83
C THR A 17 38.49 -4.56 -24.43
N LEU A 18 38.18 -5.87 -24.32
CA LEU A 18 38.06 -6.55 -23.02
C LEU A 18 39.43 -6.84 -22.38
N ALA A 19 40.44 -7.17 -23.19
CA ALA A 19 41.80 -7.43 -22.72
C ALA A 19 42.49 -6.17 -22.17
N GLY A 20 42.20 -5.00 -22.76
CA GLY A 20 42.69 -3.71 -22.27
C GLY A 20 42.06 -3.28 -20.94
N ALA A 21 40.78 -3.55 -20.74
CA ALA A 21 40.08 -3.26 -19.48
C ALA A 21 40.56 -4.16 -18.32
N ALA A 22 40.86 -5.43 -18.60
CA ALA A 22 41.39 -6.36 -17.60
C ALA A 22 42.81 -6.00 -17.13
N LEU A 23 43.65 -5.44 -18.01
CA LEU A 23 45.02 -5.03 -17.66
C LEU A 23 45.06 -3.76 -16.79
N LEU A 24 44.09 -2.86 -16.94
CA LEU A 24 43.96 -1.64 -16.13
C LEU A 24 43.42 -1.93 -14.72
N LEU A 25 42.63 -2.99 -14.54
CA LEU A 25 42.12 -3.42 -13.23
C LEU A 25 43.20 -4.09 -12.36
N GLY A 26 44.23 -4.69 -12.97
CA GLY A 26 45.35 -5.30 -12.25
C GLY A 26 46.34 -4.31 -11.64
N ALA A 27 46.40 -3.07 -12.13
CA ALA A 27 47.41 -2.07 -11.70
C ALA A 27 46.99 -1.26 -10.46
N HIS A 28 45.73 -1.37 -10.01
CA HIS A 28 45.19 -0.56 -8.91
C HIS A 28 44.74 -1.37 -7.68
N GLY A 29 45.24 -2.59 -7.49
CA GLY A 29 45.02 -3.32 -6.24
C GLY A 29 43.55 -3.51 -5.87
N LEU A 30 42.65 -3.54 -6.87
CA LEU A 30 41.26 -3.92 -6.68
C LEU A 30 41.22 -5.43 -6.47
N THR A 31 41.55 -5.80 -5.23
CA THR A 31 41.15 -7.05 -4.61
C THR A 31 39.66 -7.26 -4.86
N THR A 32 39.29 -8.53 -5.08
CA THR A 32 37.93 -9.07 -5.18
C THR A 32 36.93 -8.15 -4.46
N ILE A 33 36.02 -7.51 -5.20
CA ILE A 33 35.00 -6.64 -4.59
C ILE A 33 34.17 -7.53 -3.68
N GLN A 34 34.47 -7.53 -2.38
CA GLN A 34 33.64 -8.17 -1.37
C GLN A 34 32.31 -7.42 -1.36
N ALA A 35 31.20 -8.17 -1.28
CA ALA A 35 29.88 -7.58 -1.10
C ALA A 35 29.92 -6.58 0.08
N PRO A 36 29.35 -5.37 -0.08
CA PRO A 36 29.41 -4.36 0.96
C PRO A 36 28.76 -4.89 2.25
N ALA A 37 29.39 -4.63 3.40
CA ALA A 37 28.81 -4.98 4.70
C ALA A 37 27.43 -4.32 4.86
N MET A 38 26.48 -5.05 5.46
CA MET A 38 25.12 -4.57 5.75
C MET A 38 25.12 -3.18 6.39
N ARG A 39 24.25 -2.30 5.89
CA ARG A 39 24.14 -0.92 6.35
C ARG A 39 22.77 -0.72 7.02
N GLY A 40 22.77 -0.44 8.32
CA GLY A 40 21.55 -0.19 9.10
C GLY A 40 21.10 -1.36 9.98
N ALA A 41 20.11 -1.10 10.84
CA ALA A 41 19.59 -2.07 11.81
C ALA A 41 18.38 -2.89 11.29
N SER A 42 17.75 -2.46 10.21
CA SER A 42 16.60 -3.14 9.60
C SER A 42 17.00 -4.47 8.98
N ARG A 43 16.15 -5.48 9.14
CA ARG A 43 16.33 -6.82 8.56
C ARG A 43 15.30 -7.05 7.47
N PHE A 44 15.56 -6.52 6.28
CA PHE A 44 14.74 -6.76 5.10
C PHE A 44 15.15 -8.06 4.42
N PHE A 45 14.17 -8.85 4.02
CA PHE A 45 14.37 -10.08 3.29
C PHE A 45 13.60 -10.07 1.98
N LEU A 46 14.22 -10.62 0.94
CA LEU A 46 13.59 -10.78 -0.35
C LEU A 46 12.81 -12.10 -0.39
N ASP A 47 11.50 -12.05 -0.61
CA ASP A 47 10.61 -13.23 -0.60
C ASP A 47 10.48 -13.83 -2.01
N THR A 48 11.51 -14.55 -2.45
CA THR A 48 11.52 -15.20 -3.76
C THR A 48 12.55 -16.32 -3.84
N ALA A 49 12.28 -17.32 -4.70
CA ALA A 49 13.26 -18.34 -5.10
C ALA A 49 13.83 -18.09 -6.51
N ASN A 50 13.53 -16.95 -7.12
CA ASN A 50 14.07 -16.56 -8.43
C ASN A 50 15.45 -15.92 -8.29
N VAL A 51 16.49 -16.62 -8.71
CA VAL A 51 17.90 -16.16 -8.63
C VAL A 51 18.16 -14.88 -9.43
N ALA A 52 17.47 -14.66 -10.56
CA ALA A 52 17.65 -13.45 -11.35
C ALA A 52 17.21 -12.18 -10.58
N GLU A 53 16.19 -12.30 -9.71
CA GLU A 53 15.79 -11.20 -8.82
C GLU A 53 16.87 -10.93 -7.76
N TRP A 54 17.55 -11.99 -7.29
CA TRP A 54 18.63 -11.85 -6.31
C TRP A 54 19.83 -11.12 -6.89
N GLU A 55 20.24 -11.49 -8.10
CA GLU A 55 21.33 -10.83 -8.83
C GLU A 55 21.07 -9.33 -9.05
N SER A 56 19.80 -8.93 -9.18
CA SER A 56 19.41 -7.53 -9.35
C SER A 56 19.32 -6.76 -8.03
N LEU A 57 18.78 -7.37 -6.96
CA LEU A 57 18.36 -6.65 -5.75
C LEU A 57 19.30 -6.83 -4.55
N LEU A 58 19.95 -7.99 -4.38
CA LEU A 58 20.89 -8.18 -3.26
C LEU A 58 22.09 -7.23 -3.31
N PRO A 59 22.68 -6.90 -4.48
CA PRO A 59 23.80 -5.96 -4.55
C PRO A 59 23.50 -4.54 -4.05
N LEU A 60 22.22 -4.16 -3.92
CA LEU A 60 21.83 -2.89 -3.31
C LEU A 60 22.29 -2.78 -1.84
N GLY A 61 22.53 -3.91 -1.16
CA GLY A 61 23.06 -3.95 0.20
C GLY A 61 22.04 -3.58 1.29
N ILE A 62 20.74 -3.51 0.94
CA ILE A 62 19.64 -3.23 1.88
C ILE A 62 18.97 -4.50 2.42
N PHE A 63 19.16 -5.64 1.73
CA PHE A 63 18.56 -6.92 2.10
C PHE A 63 19.49 -7.69 3.02
N HIS A 64 19.03 -7.95 4.24
CA HIS A 64 19.73 -8.79 5.19
C HIS A 64 19.76 -10.25 4.73
N GLY A 65 18.72 -10.73 4.06
CA GLY A 65 18.62 -12.11 3.64
C GLY A 65 17.55 -12.38 2.60
N VAL A 66 17.26 -13.67 2.40
CA VAL A 66 16.23 -14.16 1.48
C VAL A 66 15.33 -15.14 2.21
N THR A 67 14.03 -15.11 1.90
CA THR A 67 13.10 -16.14 2.35
C THR A 67 12.52 -16.91 1.20
N THR A 68 12.35 -18.21 1.43
CA THR A 68 11.64 -19.11 0.50
C THR A 68 10.55 -19.88 1.23
N ASN A 69 9.76 -20.62 0.45
CA ASN A 69 8.82 -21.63 0.91
C ASN A 69 8.51 -22.55 -0.30
N PRO A 70 7.86 -23.71 -0.10
CA PRO A 70 7.58 -24.65 -1.19
C PRO A 70 6.81 -24.04 -2.36
N VAL A 71 5.87 -23.11 -2.11
CA VAL A 71 5.10 -22.44 -3.17
C VAL A 71 5.98 -21.49 -3.99
N LEU A 72 6.94 -20.82 -3.37
CA LEU A 72 7.91 -19.98 -4.09
C LEU A 72 8.90 -20.82 -4.91
N LEU A 73 9.34 -21.96 -4.38
CA LEU A 73 10.19 -22.91 -5.11
C LEU A 73 9.45 -23.42 -6.36
N GLU A 74 8.20 -23.86 -6.20
CA GLU A 74 7.35 -24.31 -7.30
C GLU A 74 7.20 -23.23 -8.39
N ARG A 75 6.85 -22.00 -7.99
CA ARG A 75 6.72 -20.86 -8.92
C ARG A 75 8.01 -20.53 -9.67
N ALA A 76 9.16 -20.75 -9.04
CA ALA A 76 10.47 -20.55 -9.66
C ALA A 76 10.94 -21.75 -10.49
N GLY A 77 10.15 -22.83 -10.56
CA GLY A 77 10.55 -24.07 -11.25
C GLY A 77 11.67 -24.83 -10.55
N VAL A 78 11.89 -24.58 -9.25
CA VAL A 78 12.92 -25.24 -8.45
C VAL A 78 12.30 -26.45 -7.72
N PRO A 79 12.85 -27.68 -7.90
CA PRO A 79 12.37 -28.84 -7.15
C PRO A 79 12.51 -28.63 -5.64
N CYS A 80 11.45 -28.90 -4.89
CA CYS A 80 11.46 -28.84 -3.41
C CYS A 80 12.19 -30.06 -2.83
N THR A 81 13.53 -30.05 -2.90
CA THR A 81 14.40 -31.09 -2.36
C THR A 81 15.55 -30.46 -1.58
N VAL A 82 16.08 -31.17 -0.59
CA VAL A 82 17.21 -30.71 0.24
C VAL A 82 18.40 -30.23 -0.61
N PRO A 83 18.89 -30.99 -1.63
CA PRO A 83 20.01 -30.53 -2.45
C PRO A 83 19.72 -29.25 -3.24
N SER A 84 18.48 -29.05 -3.69
CA SER A 84 18.10 -27.81 -4.40
C SER A 84 18.06 -26.62 -3.44
N CYS A 85 17.53 -26.80 -2.24
CA CYS A 85 17.51 -25.79 -1.19
C CYS A 85 18.93 -25.38 -0.76
N HIS A 86 19.86 -26.34 -0.63
CA HIS A 86 21.25 -26.07 -0.31
C HIS A 86 21.95 -25.26 -1.40
N ARG A 87 21.78 -25.62 -2.68
CA ARG A 87 22.34 -24.84 -3.81
C ARG A 87 21.81 -23.40 -3.82
N LEU A 88 20.52 -23.20 -3.54
CA LEU A 88 19.94 -21.87 -3.44
C LEU A 88 20.53 -21.06 -2.28
N ALA A 89 20.75 -21.68 -1.12
CA ALA A 89 21.39 -21.01 0.01
C ALA A 89 22.81 -20.56 -0.34
N ASP A 90 23.62 -21.45 -0.96
CA ASP A 90 24.98 -21.11 -1.41
C ASP A 90 24.98 -19.93 -2.40
N GLN A 91 24.03 -19.90 -3.34
CA GLN A 91 23.88 -18.79 -4.28
C GLN A 91 23.47 -17.48 -3.59
N ALA A 92 22.51 -17.51 -2.67
CA ALA A 92 22.12 -16.31 -1.95
C ALA A 92 23.29 -15.74 -1.10
N PHE A 93 24.05 -16.63 -0.46
CA PHE A 93 25.22 -16.25 0.33
C PHE A 93 26.36 -15.69 -0.54
N SER A 94 26.60 -16.23 -1.73
CA SER A 94 27.60 -15.68 -2.65
C SER A 94 27.22 -14.30 -3.18
N LEU A 95 25.92 -13.98 -3.21
CA LEU A 95 25.37 -12.66 -3.54
C LEU A 95 25.26 -11.70 -2.34
N GLY A 96 25.76 -12.09 -1.16
CA GLY A 96 25.87 -11.22 0.00
C GLY A 96 24.70 -11.29 1.01
N ALA A 97 23.77 -12.24 0.86
CA ALA A 97 22.78 -12.50 1.90
C ALA A 97 23.47 -13.00 3.18
N ASN A 98 23.06 -12.49 4.34
CA ASN A 98 23.56 -12.96 5.65
C ASN A 98 22.72 -14.11 6.18
N GLU A 99 21.44 -14.17 5.79
CA GLU A 99 20.50 -15.19 6.23
C GLU A 99 19.66 -15.72 5.09
N PHE A 100 19.37 -17.02 5.17
CA PHE A 100 18.53 -17.71 4.20
C PHE A 100 17.48 -18.55 4.93
N MET A 101 16.20 -18.28 4.68
CA MET A 101 15.10 -18.98 5.34
C MET A 101 14.48 -20.06 4.44
N LEU A 102 14.48 -21.29 4.92
CA LEU A 102 13.92 -22.48 4.28
C LEU A 102 12.79 -23.05 5.12
N GLN A 103 11.74 -23.60 4.50
CA GLN A 103 10.63 -24.18 5.26
C GLN A 103 10.76 -25.71 5.34
N ALA A 104 10.64 -26.25 6.55
CA ALA A 104 10.50 -27.68 6.76
C ALA A 104 9.17 -28.21 6.21
N TRP A 105 9.13 -29.49 5.85
CA TRP A 105 7.95 -30.16 5.31
C TRP A 105 7.78 -31.56 5.89
N GLY A 106 6.54 -32.06 5.87
CA GLY A 106 6.18 -33.34 6.48
C GLY A 106 4.74 -33.35 6.99
N GLY A 107 4.21 -34.55 7.24
CA GLY A 107 2.85 -34.73 7.75
C GLY A 107 2.75 -34.74 9.28
N ASP A 108 3.87 -34.90 9.97
CA ASP A 108 3.97 -35.05 11.42
C ASP A 108 5.24 -34.39 11.98
N ARG A 109 5.36 -34.34 13.32
CA ARG A 109 6.53 -33.81 14.01
C ARG A 109 7.85 -34.44 13.52
N SER A 110 7.92 -35.77 13.42
CA SER A 110 9.17 -36.46 13.09
C SER A 110 9.68 -36.03 11.71
N SER A 111 8.78 -35.97 10.74
CA SER A 111 9.08 -35.56 9.36
C SER A 111 9.51 -34.09 9.28
N LEU A 112 8.89 -33.21 10.09
CA LEU A 112 9.27 -31.80 10.18
C LEU A 112 10.66 -31.62 10.80
N VAL A 113 11.00 -32.39 11.84
CA VAL A 113 12.33 -32.37 12.45
C VAL A 113 13.37 -32.91 11.47
N GLU A 114 13.11 -34.04 10.82
CA GLU A 114 14.01 -34.65 9.84
C GLU A 114 14.33 -33.70 8.69
N SER A 115 13.30 -33.13 8.05
CA SER A 115 13.51 -32.17 6.96
C SER A 115 14.16 -30.88 7.45
N GLY A 116 13.79 -30.38 8.63
CA GLY A 116 14.38 -29.19 9.23
C GLY A 116 15.89 -29.34 9.49
N LEU A 117 16.29 -30.47 10.09
CA LEU A 117 17.70 -30.79 10.31
C LEU A 117 18.47 -30.86 8.98
N ALA A 118 17.95 -31.64 8.03
CA ALA A 118 18.58 -31.81 6.72
C ALA A 118 18.75 -30.47 5.98
N LEU A 119 17.76 -29.58 6.05
CA LEU A 119 17.84 -28.25 5.44
C LEU A 119 18.87 -27.34 6.12
N SER A 120 19.01 -27.43 7.45
CA SER A 120 19.91 -26.57 8.23
C SER A 120 21.38 -26.96 8.18
N GLU A 121 21.68 -28.20 7.79
CA GLU A 121 23.00 -28.83 7.93
C GLU A 121 24.18 -28.06 7.30
N PRO A 122 24.06 -27.41 6.13
CA PRO A 122 25.20 -26.73 5.51
C PRO A 122 25.73 -25.56 6.35
N ASP A 123 24.84 -24.86 7.07
CA ASP A 123 25.19 -23.65 7.80
C ASP A 123 24.09 -23.27 8.81
N ARG A 124 24.16 -23.81 10.02
CA ARG A 124 23.17 -23.52 11.09
C ARG A 124 23.27 -22.10 11.64
N GLU A 125 24.35 -21.37 11.34
CA GLU A 125 24.51 -19.98 11.76
C GLU A 125 23.74 -19.03 10.84
N ARG A 126 23.67 -19.31 9.53
CA ARG A 126 23.03 -18.45 8.53
C ARG A 126 21.70 -18.98 8.00
N ILE A 127 21.40 -20.27 8.14
CA ILE A 127 20.13 -20.86 7.73
C ILE A 127 19.13 -20.85 8.88
N VAL A 128 17.92 -20.34 8.61
CA VAL A 128 16.80 -20.36 9.56
C VAL A 128 15.68 -21.25 9.02
N ILE A 129 15.22 -22.19 9.83
CA ILE A 129 14.16 -23.13 9.45
C ILE A 129 12.79 -22.60 9.83
N LYS A 130 11.95 -22.42 8.83
CA LYS A 130 10.55 -22.05 8.96
C LYS A 130 9.70 -23.28 9.26
N VAL A 131 8.94 -23.23 10.35
CA VAL A 131 8.01 -24.30 10.75
C VAL A 131 6.63 -23.69 11.00
N PRO A 132 5.53 -24.24 10.47
CA PRO A 132 4.19 -23.71 10.72
C PRO A 132 3.86 -23.67 12.22
N VAL A 133 3.21 -22.60 12.70
CA VAL A 133 2.78 -22.47 14.12
C VAL A 133 1.52 -23.30 14.44
N THR A 134 1.62 -24.60 14.18
CA THR A 134 0.67 -25.64 14.59
C THR A 134 1.17 -26.34 15.85
N PHE A 135 0.38 -27.25 16.43
CA PHE A 135 0.82 -28.05 17.57
C PHE A 135 2.06 -28.89 17.23
N GLU A 136 1.97 -29.71 16.18
CA GLU A 136 3.09 -30.54 15.68
C GLU A 136 4.28 -29.70 15.25
N GLY A 137 4.04 -28.57 14.57
CA GLY A 137 5.10 -27.65 14.15
C GLY A 137 5.81 -26.98 15.32
N THR A 138 5.09 -26.61 16.38
CA THR A 138 5.69 -26.05 17.59
C THR A 138 6.50 -27.10 18.35
N ALA A 139 6.01 -28.34 18.42
CA ALA A 139 6.75 -29.44 19.03
C ALA A 139 8.04 -29.76 18.24
N ALA A 140 7.97 -29.75 16.91
CA ALA A 140 9.15 -29.88 16.06
C ALA A 140 10.12 -28.69 16.22
N ALA A 141 9.60 -27.47 16.33
CA ALA A 141 10.40 -26.27 16.58
C ALA A 141 11.18 -26.36 17.90
N ALA A 142 10.54 -26.83 18.98
CA ALA A 142 11.19 -27.02 20.27
C ALA A 142 12.41 -27.96 20.16
N GLU A 143 12.23 -29.10 19.49
CA GLU A 143 13.29 -30.09 19.28
C GLU A 143 14.40 -29.56 18.37
N LEU A 144 14.06 -28.87 17.28
CA LEU A 144 15.03 -28.24 16.39
C LEU A 144 15.88 -27.20 17.14
N ILE A 145 15.27 -26.38 17.99
CA ILE A 145 15.95 -25.37 18.82
C ILE A 145 16.91 -26.04 19.81
N GLU A 146 16.50 -27.13 20.47
CA GLU A 146 17.37 -27.92 21.35
C GLU A 146 18.57 -28.50 20.61
N LEU A 147 18.40 -28.85 19.33
CA LEU A 147 19.46 -29.32 18.43
C LEU A 147 20.29 -28.17 17.81
N GLY A 148 20.09 -26.93 18.25
CA GLY A 148 20.86 -25.77 17.82
C GLY A 148 20.46 -25.20 16.45
N VAL A 149 19.27 -25.55 15.94
CA VAL A 149 18.72 -24.99 14.70
C VAL A 149 17.98 -23.70 15.00
N ARG A 150 18.27 -22.65 14.23
CA ARG A 150 17.54 -21.38 14.28
C ARG A 150 16.16 -21.55 13.66
N VAL A 151 15.10 -21.16 14.37
CA VAL A 151 13.72 -21.40 13.93
C VAL A 151 12.92 -20.11 13.76
N CYS A 152 12.14 -20.06 12.67
CA CYS A 152 11.07 -19.09 12.44
C CYS A 152 9.72 -19.81 12.46
N LEU A 153 8.83 -19.47 13.40
CA LEU A 153 7.45 -19.96 13.35
C LEU A 153 6.66 -19.22 12.27
N THR A 154 6.22 -19.90 11.22
CA THR A 154 5.56 -19.31 10.04
C THR A 154 4.07 -19.62 9.98
N ALA A 155 3.34 -19.01 9.03
CA ALA A 155 1.89 -19.15 8.88
C ALA A 155 1.13 -18.74 10.16
N CYS A 156 1.52 -17.60 10.73
CA CYS A 156 0.89 -17.02 11.90
C CYS A 156 -0.23 -16.05 11.50
N TYR A 157 -1.36 -16.11 12.21
CA TYR A 157 -2.57 -15.32 11.92
C TYR A 157 -3.25 -14.74 13.17
N ALA A 158 -2.73 -15.02 14.38
CA ALA A 158 -3.35 -14.53 15.61
C ALA A 158 -2.31 -14.21 16.68
N LYS A 159 -2.50 -13.09 17.39
CA LYS A 159 -1.56 -12.54 18.37
C LYS A 159 -1.19 -13.50 19.49
N ARG A 160 -2.09 -14.41 19.86
CA ARG A 160 -1.82 -15.49 20.82
C ARG A 160 -0.68 -16.42 20.38
N GLN A 161 -0.43 -16.57 19.08
CA GLN A 161 0.66 -17.38 18.56
C GLN A 161 2.04 -16.73 18.82
N ALA A 162 2.11 -15.41 19.06
CA ALA A 162 3.34 -14.77 19.51
C ALA A 162 3.76 -15.26 20.91
N LEU A 163 2.81 -15.60 21.79
CA LEU A 163 3.09 -16.22 23.08
C LEU A 163 3.80 -17.57 22.90
N VAL A 164 3.36 -18.35 21.91
CA VAL A 164 3.94 -19.66 21.57
C VAL A 164 5.38 -19.51 21.09
N ALA A 165 5.64 -18.57 20.18
CA ALA A 165 6.98 -18.32 19.65
C ALA A 165 7.96 -17.86 20.75
N VAL A 166 7.53 -16.95 21.62
CA VAL A 166 8.35 -16.51 22.75
C VAL A 166 8.62 -17.65 23.72
N ALA A 167 7.60 -18.44 24.06
CA ALA A 167 7.71 -19.54 25.03
C ALA A 167 8.63 -20.67 24.53
N VAL A 168 8.58 -21.01 23.24
CA VAL A 168 9.46 -22.04 22.66
C VAL A 168 10.87 -21.52 22.37
N GLY A 169 11.09 -20.20 22.44
CA GLY A 169 12.37 -19.59 22.13
C GLY A 169 12.67 -19.49 20.63
N ALA A 170 11.64 -19.47 19.79
CA ALA A 170 11.81 -19.26 18.35
C ALA A 170 12.41 -17.86 18.10
N GLU A 171 13.34 -17.77 17.16
CA GLU A 171 13.99 -16.49 16.85
C GLU A 171 13.03 -15.52 16.14
N TYR A 172 12.15 -16.06 15.30
CA TYR A 172 11.17 -15.29 14.56
C TYR A 172 9.78 -15.91 14.68
N ILE A 173 8.75 -15.05 14.56
CA ILE A 173 7.40 -15.46 14.20
C ILE A 173 6.90 -14.63 13.02
N ALA A 174 6.38 -15.28 11.99
CA ALA A 174 6.03 -14.66 10.72
C ALA A 174 4.51 -14.57 10.52
N PRO A 175 3.87 -13.46 10.93
CA PRO A 175 2.47 -13.19 10.61
C PRO A 175 2.30 -12.81 9.14
N TYR A 176 1.24 -13.30 8.51
CA TYR A 176 0.97 -13.06 7.09
C TYR A 176 -0.06 -11.94 6.91
N LEU A 177 0.42 -10.69 6.78
CA LEU A 177 -0.42 -9.49 6.72
C LEU A 177 -1.48 -9.59 5.62
N GLY A 178 -1.07 -9.71 4.36
CA GLY A 178 -1.98 -9.71 3.22
C GLY A 178 -3.01 -10.85 3.27
N ARG A 179 -2.65 -12.01 3.85
CA ARG A 179 -3.58 -13.13 4.04
C ARG A 179 -4.60 -12.88 5.14
N MET A 180 -4.21 -12.19 6.22
CA MET A 180 -5.16 -11.72 7.24
C MET A 180 -6.13 -10.70 6.63
N CYS A 181 -5.63 -9.77 5.81
CA CYS A 181 -6.47 -8.80 5.09
C CYS A 181 -7.45 -9.49 4.13
N ASP A 182 -7.01 -10.50 3.35
CA ASP A 182 -7.91 -11.31 2.50
C ASP A 182 -9.03 -11.97 3.31
N ALA A 183 -8.71 -12.40 4.52
CA ALA A 183 -9.66 -13.00 5.46
C ALA A 183 -10.53 -11.96 6.19
N ARG A 184 -10.47 -10.68 5.81
CA ARG A 184 -11.19 -9.54 6.41
C ARG A 184 -10.85 -9.32 7.88
N MET A 185 -9.63 -9.65 8.28
CA MET A 185 -9.10 -9.34 9.60
C MET A 185 -8.33 -8.01 9.56
N ASP A 186 -8.29 -7.30 10.68
CA ASP A 186 -7.35 -6.19 10.86
C ASP A 186 -5.95 -6.75 11.12
N GLY A 187 -5.25 -7.10 10.04
CA GLY A 187 -3.91 -7.69 10.11
C GLY A 187 -2.88 -6.73 10.70
N MET A 188 -3.03 -5.42 10.49
CA MET A 188 -2.13 -4.40 11.04
C MET A 188 -2.21 -4.37 12.56
N ALA A 189 -3.41 -4.23 13.12
CA ALA A 189 -3.60 -4.25 14.56
C ALA A 189 -3.14 -5.58 15.18
N GLU A 190 -3.34 -6.70 14.49
CA GLU A 190 -2.92 -8.01 14.98
C GLU A 190 -1.38 -8.12 15.07
N ILE A 191 -0.65 -7.64 14.05
CA ILE A 191 0.82 -7.62 14.04
C ILE A 191 1.38 -6.64 15.07
N GLU A 192 0.80 -5.45 15.20
CA GLU A 192 1.19 -4.49 16.24
C GLU A 192 0.99 -5.07 17.64
N ALA A 193 -0.10 -5.79 17.88
CA ALA A 193 -0.34 -6.49 19.13
C ALA A 193 0.68 -7.61 19.37
N MET A 194 1.04 -8.39 18.35
CA MET A 194 2.12 -9.39 18.44
C MET A 194 3.44 -8.75 18.85
N HIS A 195 3.77 -7.60 18.26
CA HIS A 195 5.00 -6.87 18.57
C HIS A 195 5.02 -6.42 20.04
N LYS A 196 3.93 -5.83 20.53
CA LYS A 196 3.77 -5.46 21.94
C LYS A 196 3.91 -6.66 22.89
N ILE A 197 3.30 -7.80 22.54
CA ILE A 197 3.39 -9.04 23.32
C ILE A 197 4.85 -9.54 23.39
N ALA A 198 5.52 -9.67 22.25
CA ALA A 198 6.89 -10.17 22.19
C ALA A 198 7.86 -9.29 22.99
N ARG A 199 7.73 -7.96 22.86
CA ARG A 199 8.52 -6.99 23.62
C ARG A 199 8.21 -7.03 25.12
N GLY A 200 6.93 -7.12 25.49
CA GLY A 200 6.49 -7.13 26.89
C GLY A 200 6.96 -8.36 27.67
N LEU A 201 7.15 -9.50 27.00
CA LEU A 201 7.67 -10.72 27.61
C LEU A 201 9.21 -10.75 27.74
N GLY A 202 9.92 -9.76 27.21
CA GLY A 202 11.38 -9.67 27.33
C GLY A 202 12.16 -10.74 26.54
N GLY A 203 11.49 -11.43 25.60
CA GLY A 203 12.11 -12.44 24.75
C GLY A 203 12.95 -11.84 23.61
N LYS A 204 13.79 -12.68 22.98
CA LYS A 204 14.56 -12.32 21.77
C LYS A 204 13.79 -12.53 20.47
N THR A 205 12.59 -13.13 20.54
CA THR A 205 11.73 -13.41 19.39
C THR A 205 11.34 -12.12 18.68
N ARG A 206 11.59 -12.06 17.37
CA ARG A 206 11.23 -10.95 16.50
C ARG A 206 9.94 -11.23 15.76
N ILE A 207 9.12 -10.20 15.59
CA ILE A 207 7.99 -10.28 14.65
C ILE A 207 8.53 -10.06 13.25
N PHE A 208 8.39 -11.07 12.41
CA PHE A 208 8.87 -11.11 11.04
C PHE A 208 7.72 -10.89 10.07
N ALA A 209 7.34 -9.64 9.84
CA ALA A 209 6.15 -9.33 9.05
C ALA A 209 6.33 -9.83 7.60
N ALA A 210 5.39 -10.67 7.17
CA ALA A 210 5.45 -11.36 5.89
C ALA A 210 4.13 -11.21 5.12
N SER A 211 4.11 -11.65 3.86
CA SER A 211 2.96 -11.49 2.96
C SER A 211 2.51 -10.02 2.84
N ILE A 212 3.46 -9.09 2.87
CA ILE A 212 3.25 -7.66 2.63
C ILE A 212 3.05 -7.45 1.12
N ARG A 213 2.10 -6.60 0.76
CA ARG A 213 1.68 -6.40 -0.65
C ARG A 213 2.05 -5.05 -1.24
N ASP A 214 2.43 -4.11 -0.38
CA ASP A 214 2.65 -2.71 -0.73
C ASP A 214 3.67 -2.11 0.23
N SER A 215 4.37 -1.09 -0.24
CA SER A 215 5.42 -0.39 0.51
C SER A 215 4.86 0.42 1.69
N GLU A 216 3.62 0.91 1.59
CA GLU A 216 2.97 1.72 2.62
C GLU A 216 2.70 0.89 3.90
N SER A 217 2.18 -0.33 3.74
CA SER A 217 1.99 -1.26 4.86
C SER A 217 3.32 -1.59 5.56
N LEU A 218 4.40 -1.71 4.79
CA LEU A 218 5.75 -1.90 5.34
C LEU A 218 6.18 -0.68 6.15
N ALA A 219 6.04 0.53 5.60
CA ALA A 219 6.39 1.77 6.27
C ALA A 219 5.60 1.95 7.58
N ARG A 220 4.29 1.66 7.57
CA ARG A 220 3.44 1.75 8.75
C ARG A 220 3.84 0.76 9.85
N LEU A 221 4.15 -0.48 9.49
CA LEU A 221 4.65 -1.46 10.46
C LEU A 221 6.02 -1.07 11.01
N ALA A 222 6.91 -0.53 10.18
CA ALA A 222 8.21 -0.02 10.63
C ALA A 222 8.04 1.17 11.60
N ALA A 223 7.11 2.09 11.30
CA ALA A 223 6.76 3.20 12.21
C ALA A 223 6.19 2.70 13.55
N ALA A 224 5.55 1.53 13.57
CA ALA A 224 5.10 0.86 14.79
C ALA A 224 6.23 0.15 15.57
N GLY A 225 7.48 0.22 15.10
CA GLY A 225 8.66 -0.30 15.79
C GLY A 225 9.11 -1.70 15.37
N LEU A 226 8.52 -2.26 14.31
CA LEU A 226 9.02 -3.51 13.72
C LEU A 226 10.30 -3.27 12.93
N ASP A 227 11.21 -4.24 12.96
CA ASP A 227 12.54 -4.15 12.32
C ASP A 227 12.79 -5.27 11.30
N SER A 228 11.93 -6.28 11.23
CA SER A 228 12.17 -7.51 10.48
C SER A 228 11.02 -7.81 9.52
N PHE A 229 11.31 -7.85 8.22
CA PHE A 229 10.30 -7.89 7.16
C PHE A 229 10.72 -8.80 6.03
N THR A 230 9.76 -9.49 5.41
CA THR A 230 9.96 -10.13 4.11
C THR A 230 8.85 -9.76 3.14
N PHE A 231 9.26 -9.45 1.91
CA PHE A 231 8.37 -8.94 0.88
C PHE A 231 8.90 -9.26 -0.52
N SER A 232 7.99 -9.23 -1.50
CA SER A 232 8.30 -9.65 -2.86
C SER A 232 9.24 -8.68 -3.58
N PRO A 233 9.91 -9.10 -4.67
CA PRO A 233 10.69 -8.20 -5.51
C PRO A 233 9.89 -7.02 -6.11
N ALA A 234 8.57 -7.14 -6.21
CA ALA A 234 7.73 -6.03 -6.67
C ALA A 234 7.64 -4.94 -5.59
N VAL A 235 7.28 -5.31 -4.36
CA VAL A 235 7.25 -4.40 -3.20
C VAL A 235 8.63 -3.79 -2.94
N ALA A 236 9.70 -4.57 -3.14
CA ALA A 236 11.07 -4.08 -3.02
C ALA A 236 11.38 -2.93 -3.99
N ARG A 237 10.90 -3.01 -5.24
CA ARG A 237 11.10 -1.95 -6.24
C ARG A 237 10.22 -0.74 -5.96
N GLU A 238 9.02 -0.96 -5.45
CA GLU A 238 8.08 0.09 -5.03
C GLU A 238 8.69 1.05 -4.01
N LEU A 239 9.62 0.59 -3.16
CA LEU A 239 10.35 1.45 -2.21
C LEU A 239 11.14 2.60 -2.87
N PHE A 240 11.42 2.51 -4.17
CA PHE A 240 12.18 3.50 -4.94
C PHE A 240 11.30 4.25 -5.96
N ASP A 241 10.03 3.87 -6.10
CA ASP A 241 9.13 4.38 -7.13
C ASP A 241 8.39 5.62 -6.62
N ASP A 242 8.98 6.79 -6.85
CA ASP A 242 8.38 8.08 -6.51
C ASP A 242 8.66 9.14 -7.60
N VAL A 243 7.59 9.65 -8.20
CA VAL A 243 7.66 10.59 -9.33
C VAL A 243 8.38 11.88 -8.95
N LEU A 244 8.16 12.40 -7.74
CA LEU A 244 8.80 13.64 -7.30
C LEU A 244 10.30 13.45 -7.12
N THR A 245 10.72 12.25 -6.70
CA THR A 245 12.12 11.86 -6.57
C THR A 245 12.81 11.80 -7.94
N GLU A 246 12.18 11.16 -8.93
CA GLU A 246 12.71 11.10 -10.30
C GLU A 246 12.82 12.49 -10.93
N GLU A 247 11.79 13.32 -10.78
CA GLU A 247 11.77 14.70 -11.28
C GLU A 247 12.89 15.54 -10.64
N ALA A 248 13.04 15.46 -9.32
CA ALA A 248 14.09 16.17 -8.60
C ALA A 248 15.49 15.72 -9.04
N ALA A 249 15.71 14.41 -9.18
CA ALA A 249 16.98 13.85 -9.64
C ALA A 249 17.35 14.36 -11.05
N ALA A 250 16.38 14.38 -11.98
CA ALA A 250 16.59 14.90 -13.32
C ALA A 250 16.95 16.39 -13.33
N VAL A 251 16.33 17.18 -12.45
CA VAL A 251 16.64 18.61 -12.28
C VAL A 251 18.07 18.80 -11.79
N PHE A 252 18.53 17.99 -10.83
CA PHE A 252 19.91 18.07 -10.33
C PHE A 252 20.93 17.80 -11.43
N GLU A 253 20.71 16.77 -12.26
CA GLU A 253 21.58 16.47 -13.40
C GLU A 253 21.59 17.60 -14.45
N ALA A 254 20.43 18.16 -14.77
CA ALA A 254 20.33 19.27 -15.71
C ALA A 254 21.07 20.53 -15.22
N ALA A 255 20.95 20.83 -13.92
CA ALA A 255 21.67 21.94 -13.30
C ALA A 255 23.17 21.71 -13.27
N ALA A 256 23.63 20.50 -12.94
CA ALA A 256 25.04 20.13 -12.92
C ALA A 256 25.68 20.20 -14.32
N ALA A 257 24.92 19.88 -15.37
CA ALA A 257 25.36 19.98 -16.76
C ALA A 257 25.43 21.44 -17.30
N GLY A 258 25.14 22.45 -16.48
CA GLY A 258 25.18 23.86 -16.87
C GLY A 258 23.91 24.34 -17.60
N GLY A 259 22.84 23.56 -17.59
CA GLY A 259 21.52 23.99 -18.05
C GLY A 259 20.86 24.88 -17.01
N SER A 260 20.46 26.11 -17.39
CA SER A 260 19.54 26.92 -16.58
C SER A 260 18.18 26.22 -16.59
N ALA A 261 17.94 25.33 -15.62
CA ALA A 261 16.62 24.75 -15.40
C ALA A 261 15.70 25.84 -14.82
N LEU A 262 15.02 26.57 -15.71
CA LEU A 262 13.79 27.27 -15.36
C LEU A 262 12.81 26.23 -14.82
N LEU A 263 12.34 26.46 -13.59
CA LEU A 263 11.27 25.71 -12.96
C LEU A 263 10.12 25.54 -13.96
N VAL A 264 9.96 24.33 -14.49
CA VAL A 264 8.64 23.89 -14.89
C VAL A 264 7.97 23.58 -13.55
N PRO A 265 6.91 24.31 -13.14
CA PRO A 265 6.15 23.92 -11.96
C PRO A 265 5.72 22.46 -12.15
N PRO A 266 5.61 21.68 -11.06
CA PRO A 266 5.29 20.26 -11.16
C PRO A 266 4.15 20.10 -12.15
N LYS A 267 4.35 19.24 -13.16
CA LYS A 267 3.22 18.82 -13.99
C LYS A 267 2.22 18.29 -12.98
N VAL A 268 1.08 18.98 -12.84
CA VAL A 268 -0.10 18.40 -12.19
C VAL A 268 -0.17 16.99 -12.73
N ALA A 269 0.01 16.00 -11.85
CA ALA A 269 0.13 14.61 -12.23
C ALA A 269 -0.93 14.34 -13.30
N ALA A 270 -0.49 13.87 -14.46
CA ALA A 270 -1.44 13.39 -15.46
C ALA A 270 -2.40 12.45 -14.72
N PRO A 271 -3.71 12.52 -15.00
CA PRO A 271 -4.69 11.70 -14.32
C PRO A 271 -4.19 10.25 -14.31
N ILE A 272 -4.26 9.63 -13.14
CA ILE A 272 -3.89 8.25 -12.87
C ILE A 272 -4.37 7.40 -14.05
N LYS A 273 -3.46 6.69 -14.72
CA LYS A 273 -3.87 5.72 -15.74
C LYS A 273 -4.78 4.72 -15.06
N GLU A 274 -6.05 4.71 -15.47
CA GLU A 274 -7.03 3.69 -15.12
C GLU A 274 -6.37 2.32 -15.28
N ASN A 275 -6.26 1.59 -14.17
CA ASN A 275 -6.07 0.15 -14.25
C ASN A 275 -7.28 -0.40 -15.01
N GLN A 276 -7.00 -1.07 -16.12
CA GLN A 276 -7.98 -1.83 -16.88
C GLN A 276 -8.48 -3.01 -16.04
N GLU A 277 -9.44 -2.75 -15.16
CA GLU A 277 -10.32 -3.78 -14.62
C GLU A 277 -11.70 -3.63 -15.26
N SER A 278 -11.98 -4.59 -16.16
CA SER A 278 -13.28 -4.96 -16.70
C SER A 278 -14.04 -3.90 -17.51
N GLU A 279 -14.02 -4.10 -18.83
CA GLU A 279 -15.06 -3.65 -19.75
C GLU A 279 -16.44 -4.17 -19.30
N ASN A 280 -17.14 -3.46 -18.40
CA ASN A 280 -18.58 -3.57 -18.26
C ASN A 280 -19.18 -2.50 -17.33
N GLU A 281 -19.08 -1.20 -17.67
CA GLU A 281 -19.98 -0.21 -17.07
C GLU A 281 -20.27 0.97 -18.04
N THR A 282 -21.45 0.86 -18.67
CA THR A 282 -22.37 1.92 -19.13
C THR A 282 -21.81 3.18 -19.82
N LYS A 283 -22.03 3.31 -21.14
CA LYS A 283 -21.94 4.55 -21.92
C LYS A 283 -22.65 5.74 -21.22
N ILE A 284 -21.90 6.64 -20.59
CA ILE A 284 -22.43 7.91 -20.09
C ILE A 284 -22.68 8.83 -21.31
N LYS A 285 -23.95 9.06 -21.65
CA LYS A 285 -24.34 10.07 -22.65
C LYS A 285 -24.19 11.47 -22.06
N ARG A 286 -23.42 12.35 -22.73
CA ARG A 286 -23.33 13.79 -22.44
C ARG A 286 -24.73 14.42 -22.30
N LEU A 287 -24.87 15.41 -21.43
CA LEU A 287 -26.12 16.16 -21.24
C LEU A 287 -26.48 16.95 -22.51
N SER A 288 -27.78 17.14 -22.75
CA SER A 288 -28.25 18.08 -23.77
C SER A 288 -28.17 19.53 -23.26
N PRO A 289 -28.14 20.54 -24.15
CA PRO A 289 -28.17 21.95 -23.74
C PRO A 289 -29.39 22.33 -22.89
N GLU A 290 -30.52 21.65 -23.10
CA GLU A 290 -31.74 21.83 -22.29
C GLU A 290 -31.56 21.25 -20.88
N GLU A 291 -30.90 20.09 -20.77
CA GLU A 291 -30.59 19.46 -19.48
C GLU A 291 -29.57 20.29 -18.67
N GLU A 292 -28.59 20.91 -19.34
CA GLU A 292 -27.63 21.83 -18.71
C GLU A 292 -28.33 23.10 -18.20
N ALA A 293 -29.27 23.66 -18.98
CA ALA A 293 -30.05 24.83 -18.58
C ALA A 293 -30.93 24.58 -17.34
N VAL A 294 -31.44 23.35 -17.17
CA VAL A 294 -32.20 22.94 -15.96
C VAL A 294 -31.32 22.95 -14.71
N LEU A 295 -30.07 22.48 -14.82
CA LEU A 295 -29.12 22.48 -13.70
C LEU A 295 -28.56 23.86 -13.38
N ALA A 296 -28.52 24.77 -14.35
CA ALA A 296 -28.07 26.15 -14.14
C ALA A 296 -29.04 27.00 -13.28
N LEU A 297 -30.30 26.56 -13.13
CA LEU A 297 -31.29 27.24 -12.30
C LEU A 297 -31.38 26.61 -10.90
N PRO A 298 -31.69 27.38 -9.84
CA PRO A 298 -31.96 26.82 -8.52
C PRO A 298 -33.07 25.73 -8.54
N PRO A 299 -32.98 24.70 -7.67
CA PRO A 299 -34.01 23.67 -7.58
C PRO A 299 -35.34 24.27 -7.10
N THR A 300 -36.43 23.83 -7.71
CA THR A 300 -37.79 24.19 -7.31
C THR A 300 -38.22 23.50 -6.01
N ILE A 301 -39.30 23.99 -5.39
CA ILE A 301 -39.90 23.39 -4.18
C ILE A 301 -40.22 21.90 -4.42
N GLU A 302 -40.72 21.53 -5.59
CA GLU A 302 -41.09 20.13 -5.90
C GLU A 302 -39.85 19.25 -6.16
N GLU A 303 -38.76 19.80 -6.70
CA GLU A 303 -37.48 19.08 -6.85
C GLU A 303 -36.75 18.89 -5.51
N MET A 304 -37.10 19.69 -4.49
CA MET A 304 -36.60 19.55 -3.12
C MET A 304 -37.51 18.69 -2.24
N ARG A 305 -38.70 18.30 -2.74
CA ARG A 305 -39.65 17.49 -1.98
C ARG A 305 -39.14 16.05 -1.86
N PRO A 306 -38.90 15.54 -0.64
CA PRO A 306 -38.40 14.19 -0.44
C PRO A 306 -39.30 13.14 -1.10
N GLY A 307 -38.68 12.23 -1.84
CA GLY A 307 -39.35 11.15 -2.56
C GLY A 307 -40.07 11.54 -3.86
N SER A 308 -40.14 12.83 -4.22
CA SER A 308 -40.83 13.28 -5.43
C SER A 308 -40.15 12.77 -6.71
N ASN A 309 -40.93 12.62 -7.77
CA ASN A 309 -40.38 12.26 -9.08
C ASN A 309 -39.49 13.37 -9.65
N ALA A 310 -39.80 14.63 -9.35
CA ALA A 310 -38.99 15.78 -9.75
C ALA A 310 -37.59 15.75 -9.09
N MET A 311 -37.51 15.43 -7.80
CA MET A 311 -36.23 15.26 -7.08
C MET A 311 -35.38 14.15 -7.70
N LYS A 312 -35.99 12.99 -7.99
CA LYS A 312 -35.29 11.86 -8.62
C LYS A 312 -34.79 12.22 -10.02
N ALA A 313 -35.58 12.94 -10.80
CA ALA A 313 -35.22 13.37 -12.15
C ALA A 313 -34.03 14.34 -12.11
N ARG A 314 -34.08 15.36 -11.24
CA ARG A 314 -32.97 16.30 -11.07
C ARG A 314 -31.70 15.65 -10.53
N ALA A 315 -31.82 14.72 -9.58
CA ALA A 315 -30.69 13.93 -9.09
C ALA A 315 -30.04 13.08 -10.19
N ALA A 316 -30.82 12.50 -11.10
CA ALA A 316 -30.31 11.74 -12.23
C ALA A 316 -29.55 12.62 -13.22
N LEU A 317 -30.00 13.86 -13.43
CA LEU A 317 -29.28 14.87 -14.22
C LEU A 317 -27.96 15.27 -13.54
N ALA A 318 -27.99 15.57 -12.25
CA ALA A 318 -26.81 15.92 -11.47
C ALA A 318 -25.76 14.80 -11.48
N ARG A 319 -26.16 13.53 -11.32
CA ARG A 319 -25.27 12.36 -11.40
C ARG A 319 -24.56 12.23 -12.76
N ARG A 320 -25.19 12.71 -13.84
CA ARG A 320 -24.58 12.74 -15.18
C ARG A 320 -23.71 13.97 -15.40
N ALA A 321 -24.00 15.07 -14.74
CA ALA A 321 -23.26 16.34 -14.83
C ALA A 321 -21.94 16.30 -14.05
N PHE A 322 -21.96 15.65 -12.89
CA PHE A 322 -20.85 15.60 -11.96
C PHE A 322 -20.35 14.15 -11.84
N PRO A 323 -19.35 13.75 -12.64
CA PRO A 323 -18.81 12.39 -12.61
C PRO A 323 -18.11 12.13 -11.28
N SER A 324 -18.45 11.02 -10.61
CA SER A 324 -17.93 10.70 -9.28
C SER A 324 -16.90 9.55 -9.29
N ALA A 325 -16.01 9.55 -8.31
CA ALA A 325 -15.18 8.43 -7.90
C ALA A 325 -15.59 7.98 -6.49
N VAL A 326 -15.59 6.67 -6.20
CA VAL A 326 -15.92 6.20 -4.83
C VAL A 326 -14.64 6.20 -4.00
N LEU A 327 -14.64 6.90 -2.87
CA LEU A 327 -13.54 6.85 -1.91
C LEU A 327 -13.53 5.53 -1.15
N THR A 328 -12.32 5.06 -0.91
CA THR A 328 -12.06 4.00 0.07
C THR A 328 -12.43 4.50 1.48
N PRO A 329 -12.76 3.59 2.41
CA PRO A 329 -13.02 3.95 3.80
C PRO A 329 -11.86 4.72 4.46
N LEU A 330 -10.61 4.48 4.03
CA LEU A 330 -9.44 5.19 4.55
C LEU A 330 -9.37 6.63 4.03
N GLU A 331 -9.58 6.86 2.73
CA GLU A 331 -9.64 8.21 2.16
C GLU A 331 -10.79 9.02 2.80
N ALA A 332 -11.95 8.38 2.98
CA ALA A 332 -13.08 8.95 3.70
C ALA A 332 -12.72 9.32 5.15
N MET A 333 -11.95 8.48 5.85
CA MET A 333 -11.50 8.76 7.22
C MET A 333 -10.46 9.88 7.27
N CYS A 334 -9.48 9.93 6.36
CA CYS A 334 -8.48 11.00 6.33
C CYS A 334 -9.13 12.38 6.12
N LEU A 335 -10.21 12.45 5.33
CA LEU A 335 -10.99 13.67 5.14
C LEU A 335 -11.78 14.08 6.39
N LEU A 336 -12.20 13.13 7.22
CA LEU A 336 -13.00 13.38 8.42
C LEU A 336 -12.14 13.67 9.67
N VAL A 337 -10.85 13.35 9.64
CA VAL A 337 -9.91 13.50 10.78
C VAL A 337 -9.24 14.87 10.79
N ASP A 338 -9.22 15.60 9.67
CA ASP A 338 -8.65 16.95 9.56
C ASP A 338 -9.76 18.03 9.70
N GLU A 339 -10.33 18.14 10.91
CA GLU A 339 -11.47 19.02 11.23
C GLU A 339 -11.19 20.51 11.00
N ASP A 340 -9.92 20.92 10.88
CA ASP A 340 -9.51 22.31 10.66
C ASP A 340 -9.39 22.68 9.16
N ASN A 341 -9.37 21.70 8.26
CA ASN A 341 -9.21 21.91 6.80
C ASN A 341 -10.47 21.61 5.98
N VAL A 342 -11.46 20.91 6.54
CA VAL A 342 -12.63 20.43 5.79
C VAL A 342 -13.90 21.08 6.32
N ARG A 343 -14.59 21.84 5.47
CA ARG A 343 -15.88 22.42 5.84
C ARG A 343 -17.00 21.41 5.65
N VAL A 344 -17.75 21.13 6.71
CA VAL A 344 -18.86 20.16 6.67
C VAL A 344 -20.21 20.88 6.63
N VAL A 345 -21.01 20.55 5.61
CA VAL A 345 -22.39 21.02 5.44
C VAL A 345 -23.34 19.83 5.54
N ASP A 346 -24.19 19.85 6.56
CA ASP A 346 -25.17 18.78 6.84
C ASP A 346 -26.55 19.18 6.30
N VAL A 347 -27.01 18.50 5.24
CA VAL A 347 -28.26 18.81 4.54
C VAL A 347 -29.39 17.90 5.00
N ARG A 348 -30.43 18.46 5.64
CA ARG A 348 -31.54 17.70 6.27
C ARG A 348 -32.91 18.34 6.09
N THR A 349 -33.98 17.57 6.26
CA THR A 349 -35.33 18.15 6.41
C THR A 349 -35.55 18.69 7.83
N GLN A 350 -36.50 19.62 8.00
CA GLN A 350 -36.89 20.14 9.33
C GLN A 350 -37.37 19.02 10.28
N GLU A 351 -38.06 18.01 9.74
CA GLU A 351 -38.56 16.85 10.49
C GLU A 351 -37.42 15.92 10.95
N GLU A 352 -36.40 15.72 10.12
CA GLU A 352 -35.20 14.92 10.46
C GLU A 352 -34.34 15.60 11.54
N ARG A 353 -34.37 16.94 11.62
CA ARG A 353 -33.64 17.73 12.64
C ARG A 353 -34.19 17.53 14.06
N ALA A 354 -35.49 17.32 14.20
CA ALA A 354 -36.16 17.21 15.49
C ALA A 354 -36.02 15.82 16.15
N GLY A 355 -35.75 14.77 15.37
CA GLY A 355 -35.79 13.38 15.85
C GLY A 355 -34.45 12.70 16.11
N HIS A 356 -33.30 13.35 15.82
CA HIS A 356 -32.00 12.68 15.85
C HIS A 356 -31.23 12.94 17.14
N VAL A 357 -30.93 11.86 17.87
CA VAL A 357 -30.11 11.85 19.10
C VAL A 357 -28.84 11.06 18.83
N ILE A 358 -27.67 11.73 18.89
CA ILE A 358 -26.35 11.07 18.79
C ILE A 358 -25.69 11.15 20.17
N ASN A 359 -25.29 10.01 20.73
CA ASN A 359 -24.71 9.90 22.07
C ASN A 359 -25.56 10.59 23.17
N GLY A 360 -26.89 10.45 23.10
CA GLY A 360 -27.80 10.98 24.13
C GLY A 360 -28.03 12.49 24.08
N ARG A 361 -27.57 13.20 23.05
CA ARG A 361 -27.85 14.63 22.83
C ARG A 361 -28.67 14.83 21.57
N ALA A 362 -29.76 15.61 21.67
CA ALA A 362 -30.53 16.06 20.53
C ALA A 362 -29.79 17.20 19.82
N GLY A 363 -29.57 17.08 18.52
CA GLY A 363 -29.05 18.15 17.68
C GLY A 363 -27.55 18.11 17.36
N VAL A 364 -27.28 18.23 16.06
CA VAL A 364 -25.99 18.27 15.35
C VAL A 364 -25.25 16.94 15.29
N ALA A 365 -25.24 16.32 14.10
CA ALA A 365 -24.67 14.99 13.92
C ALA A 365 -23.16 14.96 13.71
N ILE A 366 -22.53 16.11 13.48
CA ILE A 366 -21.09 16.26 13.30
C ILE A 366 -20.69 17.53 14.06
N ARG A 367 -19.77 17.39 15.02
CA ARG A 367 -19.33 18.52 15.85
C ARG A 367 -18.68 19.58 14.94
N GLY A 368 -19.16 20.82 14.95
CA GLY A 368 -18.65 21.90 14.08
C GLY A 368 -19.30 22.02 12.69
N ALA A 369 -20.28 21.18 12.33
CA ALA A 369 -20.96 21.29 11.03
C ALA A 369 -22.08 22.34 11.02
N ASP A 370 -22.12 23.16 9.97
CA ASP A 370 -23.25 24.04 9.66
C ASP A 370 -24.42 23.19 9.12
N SER A 371 -25.59 23.27 9.76
CA SER A 371 -26.78 22.53 9.31
C SER A 371 -27.65 23.42 8.43
N LEU A 372 -27.88 22.99 7.18
CA LEU A 372 -28.72 23.70 6.21
C LEU A 372 -30.01 22.91 5.95
N PRO A 373 -31.18 23.44 6.34
CA PRO A 373 -32.46 22.82 5.99
C PRO A 373 -32.63 22.77 4.47
N LEU A 374 -33.10 21.63 3.95
CA LEU A 374 -33.33 21.43 2.51
C LEU A 374 -34.28 22.51 1.93
N ASN A 375 -35.26 22.98 2.71
CA ASN A 375 -36.15 24.08 2.33
C ASN A 375 -35.54 25.49 2.46
N ALA A 376 -34.49 25.67 3.27
CA ALA A 376 -33.76 26.94 3.37
C ALA A 376 -32.92 27.21 2.11
N MET A 377 -32.50 26.17 1.38
CA MET A 377 -31.83 26.32 0.06
C MET A 377 -32.71 27.03 -0.98
N VAL A 378 -34.04 27.00 -0.81
CA VAL A 378 -35.01 27.70 -1.67
C VAL A 378 -35.35 29.10 -1.13
N LEU A 379 -35.41 29.25 0.21
CA LEU A 379 -35.95 30.45 0.88
C LEU A 379 -34.88 31.47 1.32
N GLU A 380 -33.69 31.03 1.67
CA GLU A 380 -32.56 31.84 2.18
C GLU A 380 -31.43 31.96 1.15
N GLY A 381 -31.77 31.70 -0.12
CA GLY A 381 -30.86 31.60 -1.26
C GLY A 381 -29.86 32.76 -1.33
N ALA A 382 -28.60 32.37 -1.50
CA ALA A 382 -27.36 33.17 -1.54
C ALA A 382 -26.62 33.37 -0.20
N ALA A 383 -27.28 33.61 0.93
CA ALA A 383 -26.54 34.00 2.16
C ALA A 383 -25.76 32.82 2.79
N ALA A 384 -26.42 31.67 2.98
CA ALA A 384 -25.78 30.48 3.56
C ALA A 384 -24.79 29.79 2.60
N ALA A 385 -25.02 29.91 1.29
CA ALA A 385 -24.12 29.39 0.26
C ALA A 385 -22.87 30.27 0.06
N ALA A 386 -23.01 31.60 0.21
CA ALA A 386 -21.87 32.51 0.19
C ALA A 386 -20.95 32.32 1.40
N ASP A 387 -21.52 32.01 2.56
CA ASP A 387 -20.74 31.67 3.73
C ASP A 387 -19.97 30.37 3.46
N ALA A 388 -20.64 29.29 3.01
CA ALA A 388 -20.02 28.02 2.62
C ALA A 388 -18.89 28.16 1.57
N ALA A 389 -19.02 29.10 0.63
CA ALA A 389 -18.06 29.36 -0.43
C ALA A 389 -16.85 30.22 -0.01
N ALA A 390 -16.85 30.80 1.20
CA ALA A 390 -15.75 31.64 1.70
C ALA A 390 -14.58 30.86 2.32
N HIS A 391 -14.58 29.52 2.23
CA HIS A 391 -13.56 28.64 2.81
C HIS A 391 -12.64 28.09 1.70
N ASP A 392 -11.33 28.30 1.81
CA ASP A 392 -10.30 27.89 0.82
C ASP A 392 -9.97 26.38 0.85
N GLY A 393 -10.87 25.55 1.38
CA GLY A 393 -10.63 24.13 1.67
C GLY A 393 -11.75 23.23 1.17
N PRO A 394 -11.54 21.89 1.16
CA PRO A 394 -12.52 20.92 0.71
C PRO A 394 -13.87 21.04 1.41
N LEU A 395 -14.95 20.86 0.63
CA LEU A 395 -16.33 20.92 1.09
C LEU A 395 -16.92 19.52 1.20
N LEU A 396 -17.40 19.14 2.38
CA LEU A 396 -18.08 17.87 2.64
C LEU A 396 -19.59 18.08 2.75
N LEU A 397 -20.35 17.51 1.82
CA LEU A 397 -21.81 17.46 1.84
C LEU A 397 -22.28 16.16 2.50
N HIS A 398 -22.80 16.24 3.71
CA HIS A 398 -23.36 15.09 4.42
C HIS A 398 -24.89 15.08 4.29
N CYS A 399 -25.47 13.98 3.83
CA CYS A 399 -26.91 13.87 3.57
C CYS A 399 -27.52 12.56 4.07
N SER A 400 -28.80 12.61 4.45
CA SER A 400 -29.61 11.44 4.82
C SER A 400 -30.04 10.62 3.59
N LYS A 401 -29.09 9.95 2.92
CA LYS A 401 -29.27 8.96 1.82
C LYS A 401 -30.02 9.43 0.56
N GLY A 402 -29.48 9.06 -0.61
CA GLY A 402 -30.15 9.01 -1.89
C GLY A 402 -30.20 10.34 -2.67
N PRO A 403 -31.24 10.56 -3.49
CA PRO A 403 -31.32 11.68 -4.46
C PRO A 403 -31.12 13.09 -3.90
N LYS A 404 -31.31 13.29 -2.59
CA LYS A 404 -31.18 14.59 -1.92
C LYS A 404 -29.77 15.18 -2.05
N SER A 405 -28.75 14.34 -1.91
CA SER A 405 -27.35 14.78 -1.95
C SER A 405 -26.95 15.30 -3.32
N LEU A 406 -27.41 14.64 -4.38
CA LEU A 406 -27.19 15.04 -5.76
C LEU A 406 -27.96 16.32 -6.14
N VAL A 407 -29.17 16.51 -5.59
CA VAL A 407 -29.89 17.77 -5.77
C VAL A 407 -29.17 18.92 -5.04
N ALA A 408 -28.67 18.69 -3.83
CA ALA A 408 -27.89 19.67 -3.09
C ALA A 408 -26.58 20.04 -3.81
N LEU A 409 -25.86 19.04 -4.33
CA LEU A 409 -24.67 19.24 -5.15
C LEU A 409 -24.98 20.11 -6.38
N SER A 410 -26.09 19.83 -7.09
CA SER A 410 -26.47 20.62 -8.27
C SER A 410 -26.70 22.10 -7.99
N TYR A 411 -27.04 22.44 -6.75
CA TYR A 411 -27.25 23.82 -6.32
C TYR A 411 -25.98 24.49 -5.82
N LEU A 412 -25.13 23.76 -5.08
CA LEU A 412 -23.93 24.32 -4.46
C LEU A 412 -22.72 24.34 -5.39
N ALA A 413 -22.60 23.39 -6.32
CA ALA A 413 -21.45 23.29 -7.22
C ALA A 413 -21.20 24.57 -8.05
N PRO A 414 -22.22 25.28 -8.57
CA PRO A 414 -22.01 26.56 -9.27
C PRO A 414 -21.59 27.73 -8.36
N LEU A 415 -21.73 27.60 -7.04
CA LEU A 415 -21.52 28.67 -6.06
C LEU A 415 -20.16 28.59 -5.37
N VAL A 416 -19.46 27.45 -5.48
CA VAL A 416 -18.12 27.25 -4.93
C VAL A 416 -17.03 27.58 -5.97
N PRO A 417 -15.84 28.07 -5.54
CA PRO A 417 -14.73 28.29 -6.46
C PRO A 417 -14.39 27.03 -7.27
N SER A 418 -14.02 27.18 -8.54
CA SER A 418 -13.79 26.07 -9.48
C SER A 418 -12.67 25.10 -9.08
N GLN A 419 -11.83 25.45 -8.10
CA GLN A 419 -10.77 24.60 -7.56
C GLN A 419 -11.17 23.83 -6.29
N THR A 420 -12.38 24.07 -5.77
CA THR A 420 -12.90 23.45 -4.55
C THR A 420 -13.32 22.00 -4.84
N ARG A 421 -12.76 21.05 -4.08
CA ARG A 421 -13.19 19.64 -4.13
C ARG A 421 -14.45 19.46 -3.27
N VAL A 422 -15.46 18.80 -3.83
CA VAL A 422 -16.73 18.55 -3.13
C VAL A 422 -16.88 17.05 -2.88
N TYR A 423 -17.11 16.69 -1.62
CA TYR A 423 -17.24 15.30 -1.19
C TYR A 423 -18.68 15.04 -0.79
N VAL A 424 -19.31 14.02 -1.36
CA VAL A 424 -20.70 13.69 -1.05
C VAL A 424 -20.75 12.40 -0.23
N VAL A 425 -21.19 12.53 1.01
CA VAL A 425 -21.39 11.39 1.92
C VAL A 425 -22.85 10.99 1.88
N ASP A 426 -23.12 9.85 1.23
CA ASP A 426 -24.47 9.31 1.12
C ASP A 426 -24.72 8.23 2.19
N GLY A 427 -25.39 8.61 3.28
CA GLY A 427 -25.59 7.74 4.44
C GLY A 427 -25.11 8.36 5.73
N GLY A 428 -25.66 7.89 6.86
CA GLY A 428 -25.29 8.44 8.17
C GLY A 428 -23.83 8.14 8.51
N VAL A 429 -23.03 9.17 8.78
CA VAL A 429 -21.77 9.04 9.51
C VAL A 429 -22.13 8.67 10.95
N THR A 430 -22.17 7.38 11.23
CA THR A 430 -22.37 6.88 12.61
C THR A 430 -21.00 6.52 13.15
N ALA A 431 -20.52 7.27 14.14
CA ALA A 431 -19.31 6.90 14.87
C ALA A 431 -19.45 5.47 15.42
N LEU A 432 -18.48 4.61 15.07
CA LEU A 432 -18.26 3.24 15.53
C LEU A 432 -19.49 2.29 15.52
N GLY A 433 -19.55 1.43 14.50
CA GLY A 433 -20.33 0.19 14.54
C GLY A 433 -20.68 -0.38 13.16
N ASP A 434 -19.92 -1.38 12.71
CA ASP A 434 -20.27 -2.44 11.73
C ASP A 434 -21.10 -2.10 10.46
N LYS A 435 -21.18 -0.85 10.02
CA LYS A 435 -21.85 -0.47 8.77
C LYS A 435 -20.93 0.31 7.85
N LYS A 436 -20.89 -0.15 6.58
CA LYS A 436 -20.16 0.46 5.45
C LYS A 436 -20.38 1.98 5.40
N LEU A 437 -19.29 2.75 5.43
CA LEU A 437 -19.26 4.10 4.86
C LEU A 437 -19.07 3.99 3.35
N SER A 438 -19.98 4.58 2.58
CA SER A 438 -19.80 4.86 1.16
C SER A 438 -19.67 6.38 1.03
N VAL A 439 -18.50 6.86 0.66
CA VAL A 439 -18.26 8.27 0.35
C VAL A 439 -17.97 8.35 -1.14
N GLU A 440 -18.78 9.10 -1.87
CA GLU A 440 -18.54 9.39 -3.28
C GLU A 440 -17.78 10.73 -3.36
N LEU A 441 -16.55 10.70 -3.88
CA LEU A 441 -15.82 11.85 -4.39
C LEU A 441 -16.55 12.33 -5.65
N ILE A 442 -16.97 13.59 -5.76
CA ILE A 442 -17.58 14.09 -6.99
C ILE A 442 -16.78 15.26 -7.54
#